data_AF-A0A7N2MCY4-F1
#
_entry.id   AF-A0A7N2MCY4-F1
#
_cell.length_a   1.000
_cell.length_b   1.000
_cell.length_c   1.000
_cell.angle_alpha   90.00
_cell.angle_beta   90.00
_cell.angle_gamma   90.00
#
_symmetry.space_group_name_H-M   'P 1'
#
loop_
_entity.id
_entity.type
_entity.pdbx_description
1 polymer ?
#
loop_
_entity_poly.entity_id
_entity_poly.type
_entity_poly.pdbx_seq_one_letter_code
_entity_poly.pdbx_strand_id
1 'polypeptide(L)' 'MDFVYDYMFHLLSEYANLLKFEPTIPPGAFEVCSETMACLEGNKFWKLKNFMVESMVKCPRDTLPCTMPPPL' A
#
# COMPACT_ATOMS: atom_id res chain seq x y z
N MET A 1 4.94 -11.67 4.92
CA MET A 1 4.63 -10.27 4.53
C MET A 1 5.19 -9.90 3.16
N ASP A 2 6.01 -10.76 2.56
CA ASP A 2 6.86 -10.45 1.40
C ASP A 2 6.12 -10.04 0.12
N PHE A 3 4.84 -10.43 -0.04
CA PHE A 3 4.04 -10.13 -1.24
C PHE A 3 2.78 -9.34 -0.94
N VAL A 4 2.60 -8.87 0.30
CA VAL A 4 1.36 -8.18 0.69
C VAL A 4 1.19 -6.89 -0.11
N TYR A 5 2.26 -6.12 -0.27
CA TYR A 5 2.24 -4.88 -1.06
C TYR A 5 2.11 -5.14 -2.55
N ASP A 6 2.81 -6.15 -3.08
CA ASP A 6 2.69 -6.55 -4.48
C ASP A 6 1.26 -6.99 -4.82
N TYR A 7 0.64 -7.77 -3.94
CA TYR A 7 -0.73 -8.20 -4.07
C TYR A 7 -1.71 -7.03 -3.95
N MET A 8 -1.53 -6.13 -2.97
CA MET A 8 -2.37 -4.92 -2.84
C MET A 8 -2.29 -4.04 -4.08
N PHE A 9 -1.08 -3.84 -4.63
CA PHE A 9 -0.90 -3.08 -5.86
C PHE A 9 -1.60 -3.75 -7.05
N HIS A 10 -1.34 -5.04 -7.27
CA HIS A 10 -1.99 -5.81 -8.33
C HIS A 10 -3.51 -5.74 -8.24
N LEU A 11 -4.08 -5.97 -7.05
CA LEU A 11 -5.52 -5.92 -6.81
C LEU A 11 -6.10 -4.55 -7.17
N LEU A 12 -5.48 -3.47 -6.70
CA LEU A 12 -5.97 -2.11 -6.96
C LEU A 12 -5.86 -1.73 -8.43
N SER A 13 -4.78 -2.13 -9.11
CA SER A 13 -4.59 -1.90 -10.55
C SER A 13 -5.64 -2.64 -11.39
N GLU A 14 -5.85 -3.93 -11.13
CA GLU A 14 -6.85 -4.72 -11.87
C GLU A 14 -8.28 -4.24 -11.58
N TYR A 15 -8.56 -3.85 -10.34
CA TYR A 15 -9.87 -3.29 -9.97
C TYR A 15 -10.15 -1.96 -10.65
N ALA A 16 -9.13 -1.09 -10.79
CA ALA A 16 -9.28 0.21 -11.47
C ALA A 16 -9.74 0.04 -12.93
N ASN A 17 -9.35 -1.04 -13.60
CA ASN A 17 -9.77 -1.35 -14.97
C ASN A 17 -11.29 -1.63 -15.10
N LEU A 18 -11.95 -1.98 -13.99
CA LEU A 18 -13.39 -2.27 -13.97
C LEU A 18 -14.24 -0.99 -13.84
N LEU A 19 -13.62 0.15 -13.53
CA LEU A 19 -14.33 1.42 -13.35
C LEU A 19 -14.91 1.90 -14.68
N LYS A 20 -16.23 2.13 -14.70
CA LYS A 20 -16.98 2.62 -15.87
C LYS A 20 -17.21 4.13 -15.85
N PHE A 21 -16.48 4.84 -15.00
CA PHE A 21 -16.59 6.28 -14.81
C PHE A 21 -15.20 6.88 -14.61
N GLU A 22 -15.08 8.19 -14.87
CA GLU A 22 -13.86 8.93 -14.62
C GLU A 22 -13.78 9.29 -13.12
N PRO A 23 -12.76 8.82 -12.39
CA PRO A 23 -12.61 9.15 -10.97
C PRO A 23 -12.41 10.65 -10.78
N THR A 24 -13.15 11.25 -9.86
CA THR A 24 -13.02 12.67 -9.49
C THR A 24 -12.83 12.80 -7.99
N ILE A 25 -12.13 13.86 -7.56
CA ILE A 25 -11.86 14.11 -6.15
C ILE A 25 -13.15 14.63 -5.49
N PRO A 26 -13.70 13.95 -4.47
CA PRO A 26 -14.93 14.39 -3.84
C PRO A 26 -14.70 15.62 -2.95
N PRO A 27 -15.72 16.47 -2.76
CA PRO A 27 -15.63 17.60 -1.84
C PRO A 27 -15.34 17.11 -0.41
N GLY A 28 -14.37 17.74 0.25
CA GLY A 28 -13.92 17.35 1.60
C GLY A 28 -12.88 16.22 1.63
N ALA A 29 -12.45 15.71 0.47
CA ALA A 29 -11.25 14.90 0.40
C ALA A 29 -10.03 15.73 0.83
N PHE A 30 -9.14 15.11 1.61
CA PHE A 30 -7.85 15.67 1.96
C PHE A 30 -6.75 14.77 1.41
N GLU A 31 -5.65 15.38 1.02
CA GLU A 31 -4.48 14.66 0.52
C GLU A 31 -3.80 13.90 1.67
N VAL A 32 -3.53 12.62 1.43
CA VAL A 32 -2.75 11.79 2.36
C VAL A 32 -1.33 11.68 1.81
N CYS A 33 -0.42 12.48 2.36
CA CYS A 33 1.03 12.38 2.16
C CYS A 33 1.66 11.51 3.27
N SER A 34 2.87 10.98 3.03
CA SER A 34 3.65 10.23 4.03
C SER A 34 3.79 10.99 5.36
N GLU A 35 3.93 12.30 5.28
CA GLU A 35 4.06 13.22 6.40
C GLU A 35 2.72 13.33 7.15
N THR A 36 1.60 13.42 6.42
CA THR A 36 0.27 13.53 7.02
C THR A 36 -0.19 12.24 7.69
N MET A 37 0.17 11.06 7.14
CA MET A 37 -0.06 9.77 7.80
C MET A 37 0.63 9.70 9.15
N ALA A 38 1.85 10.23 9.21
CA ALA A 38 2.61 10.24 10.43
C ALA A 38 2.05 11.31 11.40
N CYS A 39 1.62 12.47 10.91
CA CYS A 39 0.97 13.53 11.71
C CYS A 39 -0.37 13.13 12.34
N LEU A 40 -1.15 12.26 11.68
CA LEU A 40 -2.44 11.77 12.18
C LEU A 40 -2.32 10.97 13.50
N GLU A 41 -1.14 10.45 13.83
CA GLU A 41 -0.92 9.62 15.02
C GLU A 41 -0.41 10.38 16.26
N GLY A 42 -0.24 11.71 16.17
CA GLY A 42 0.21 12.53 17.30
C GLY A 42 1.52 12.02 17.91
N ASN A 43 1.47 11.62 19.19
CA ASN A 43 2.65 11.14 19.96
C ASN A 43 3.13 9.73 19.58
N LYS A 44 2.45 9.01 18.68
CA LYS A 44 2.86 7.67 18.20
C LYS A 44 3.63 7.69 16.88
N PHE A 45 3.75 8.86 16.25
CA PHE A 45 4.50 9.10 15.01
C PHE A 45 5.86 8.38 14.97
N TRP A 46 6.63 8.44 16.06
CA TRP A 46 7.96 7.83 16.12
C TRP A 46 7.94 6.31 15.95
N LYS A 47 6.98 5.62 16.57
CA LYS A 47 6.85 4.15 16.45
C LYS A 47 6.37 3.76 15.06
N LEU A 48 5.39 4.47 14.51
CA LEU A 48 4.89 4.19 13.17
C LEU A 48 5.96 4.47 12.10
N LYS A 49 6.70 5.58 12.23
CA LYS A 49 7.80 5.91 11.33
C LYS A 49 8.88 4.83 11.36
N ASN A 50 9.32 4.38 12.54
CA ASN A 50 10.32 3.31 12.63
C ASN A 50 9.80 2.02 11.98
N PHE A 51 8.54 1.66 12.24
CA PHE A 51 7.94 0.48 11.61
C PHE A 51 7.86 0.61 10.08
N MET A 52 7.46 1.77 9.55
CA MET A 52 7.41 2.02 8.10
C MET A 52 8.80 2.01 7.45
N VAL A 53 9.83 2.53 8.13
CA VAL A 53 11.21 2.52 7.63
C VAL A 53 11.80 1.11 7.67
N GLU A 54 11.52 0.35 8.73
CA GLU A 54 11.97 -1.04 8.89
C GLU A 54 11.30 -1.98 7.89
N SER A 55 10.02 -1.75 7.56
CA SER A 55 9.26 -2.56 6.60
C SER A 55 9.49 -2.17 5.14
N MET A 56 10.25 -1.10 4.89
CA MET A 56 10.48 -0.58 3.54
C MET A 56 11.32 -1.55 2.70
N VAL A 57 10.74 -2.06 1.62
CA VAL A 57 11.41 -2.96 0.67
C VAL A 57 12.51 -2.18 -0.08
N LYS A 58 13.77 -2.58 0.10
CA LYS A 58 14.91 -1.84 -0.49
C LYS A 58 15.26 -2.26 -1.91
N CYS A 59 15.03 -3.52 -2.26
CA CYS A 59 15.24 -4.06 -3.60
C CYS A 59 14.17 -5.13 -3.88
N PRO A 60 13.81 -5.33 -5.16
CA PRO A 60 13.08 -6.53 -5.57
C PRO A 60 13.89 -7.77 -5.20
N ARG A 61 13.22 -8.89 -4.91
CA ARG A 61 13.92 -10.16 -4.72
C ARG A 61 14.34 -10.72 -6.08
N ASP A 62 15.58 -11.21 -6.16
CA ASP A 62 16.11 -11.89 -7.35
C ASP A 62 15.48 -13.27 -7.59
N THR A 63 14.71 -13.76 -6.62
CA THR A 63 14.00 -15.03 -6.70
C THR A 63 12.56 -14.85 -7.17
N LEU A 64 12.11 -15.75 -8.05
CA LEU A 64 10.74 -15.78 -8.52
C LEU A 64 9.77 -15.98 -7.34
N PRO A 65 8.56 -15.38 -7.39
CA PRO A 65 7.53 -15.59 -6.38
C PRO A 65 7.20 -17.08 -6.26
N CYS A 66 6.95 -17.54 -5.04
CA CYS A 66 6.51 -18.91 -4.80
C CYS A 66 5.12 -19.14 -5.41
N THR A 67 4.87 -20.36 -5.91
CA THR A 67 3.58 -20.72 -6.48
C THR A 67 2.51 -20.70 -5.39
N MET A 68 1.50 -19.85 -5.55
CA MET A 68 0.37 -19.78 -4.63
C MET A 68 -0.38 -21.12 -4.66
N PRO A 69 -0.63 -21.76 -3.50
CA PRO A 69 -1.37 -23.02 -3.48
C PRO A 69 -2.80 -22.79 -3.99
N PRO A 70 -3.38 -23.78 -4.70
CA PRO A 70 -4.76 -23.69 -5.17
C PRO A 70 -5.73 -23.61 -3.97
N PRO A 71 -6.88 -22.92 -4.13
CA PRO A 71 -7.92 -22.88 -3.11
C PRO A 71 -8.44 -24.30 -2.82
N LEU A 72 -8.71 -24.59 -1.54
CA LEU A 72 -9.36 -25.82 -1.08
C LEU A 72 -10.81 -25.92 -1.57
#